data_AF-A0A6A6WBQ0-F1
#
_entry.id   AF-A0A6A6WBQ0-F1
#
_cell.length_a   1.000
_cell.length_b   1.000
_cell.length_c   1.000
_cell.angle_alpha   90.00
_cell.angle_beta   90.00
_cell.angle_gamma   90.00
#
_symmetry.space_group_name_H-M   'P 1'
#
loop_
_entity.id
_entity.type
_entity.pdbx_description
1 polymer ?
#
loop_
_entity_poly.entity_id
_entity_poly.type
_entity_poly.pdbx_seq_one_letter_code
_entity_poly.pdbx_strand_id
1 'polypeptide(L)'
;MQPTRVVLETERRTTSLEEGYVDVSDEELATLLRLCHDTAESLKAEMKTRQLRIPNFIPENSSQFYNALDKAARRFKVVDRVDNRASKHVDTAITILTQVQTNRSGQVYQEFLHDVLRHSSPGVVMLCAVAFGKQKLANMREDERMNILDVVRVKGGSLQSPSLDVLADDYGVPSLDSKHVNILVNSS
;
A
#
# COMPACT_ATOMS: atom_id res chain seq x y z
N MET A 1 -28.60 -31.21 13.63
CA MET A 1 -27.36 -30.55 13.21
C MET A 1 -27.69 -29.12 12.85
N GLN A 2 -26.90 -28.16 13.31
CA GLN A 2 -26.99 -26.77 12.88
C GLN A 2 -25.59 -26.13 12.96
N PRO A 3 -25.26 -25.16 12.11
CA PRO A 3 -25.21 -25.31 10.65
C PRO A 3 -24.03 -24.52 10.04
N THR A 4 -23.71 -24.81 8.79
CA THR A 4 -22.58 -24.15 8.11
C THR A 4 -22.89 -22.69 7.68
N ARG A 5 -22.48 -21.66 8.48
CA ARG A 5 -21.98 -20.25 8.19
C ARG A 5 -22.52 -19.42 6.98
N VAL A 6 -22.17 -18.18 6.62
CA VAL A 6 -21.34 -17.03 7.06
C VAL A 6 -22.31 -15.87 7.29
N VAL A 7 -22.11 -15.01 8.28
CA VAL A 7 -23.00 -13.84 8.52
C VAL A 7 -22.24 -12.52 8.39
N LEU A 8 -22.88 -11.54 7.74
CA LEU A 8 -22.41 -10.16 7.56
C LEU A 8 -23.60 -9.19 7.60
N GLU A 9 -23.50 -8.08 8.33
CA GLU A 9 -24.61 -7.13 8.51
C GLU A 9 -24.12 -5.71 8.86
N THR A 10 -24.97 -4.69 8.65
CA THR A 10 -24.79 -3.24 8.95
C THR A 10 -26.19 -2.59 9.11
N GLU A 11 -26.46 -1.38 9.61
CA GLU A 11 -25.80 -0.43 10.52
C GLU A 11 -25.98 -0.95 11.97
N ARG A 12 -24.99 -1.11 12.84
CA ARG A 12 -23.54 -0.91 12.74
C ARG A 12 -22.82 -2.16 13.22
N ARG A 13 -23.31 -3.31 12.73
CA ARG A 13 -22.61 -4.59 12.47
C ARG A 13 -23.17 -5.75 13.28
N THR A 14 -23.31 -6.91 12.64
CA THR A 14 -22.81 -8.17 13.20
C THR A 14 -22.36 -9.09 12.07
N THR A 15 -21.36 -9.90 12.38
CA THR A 15 -20.69 -10.84 11.49
C THR A 15 -20.48 -12.15 12.23
N SER A 16 -20.49 -13.30 11.54
CA SER A 16 -19.80 -14.48 12.06
C SER A 16 -19.35 -15.42 10.94
N LEU A 17 -18.07 -15.73 10.99
CA LEU A 17 -17.33 -16.69 10.20
C LEU A 17 -16.72 -17.65 11.21
N GLU A 18 -17.20 -18.88 11.30
CA GLU A 18 -16.69 -19.81 12.32
C GLU A 18 -15.44 -20.57 11.85
N GLU A 19 -14.50 -20.76 12.77
CA GLU A 19 -13.32 -21.61 12.58
C GLU A 19 -13.71 -23.08 12.75
N GLY A 20 -13.28 -23.92 11.81
CA GLY A 20 -13.47 -25.37 11.89
C GLY A 20 -14.74 -25.85 11.20
N TYR A 21 -14.67 -25.95 9.87
CA TYR A 21 -15.69 -26.58 9.01
C TYR A 21 -15.61 -28.10 9.04
N VAL A 22 -15.34 -28.66 10.22
CA VAL A 22 -14.99 -30.07 10.41
C VAL A 22 -16.14 -30.99 10.01
N ASP A 23 -17.39 -30.53 10.17
CA ASP A 23 -18.61 -31.30 9.86
C ASP A 23 -19.33 -30.84 8.57
N VAL A 24 -18.65 -30.05 7.74
CA VAL A 24 -19.17 -29.49 6.47
C VAL A 24 -18.70 -30.36 5.31
N SER A 25 -19.59 -30.73 4.40
CA SER A 25 -19.16 -31.45 3.20
C SER A 25 -18.33 -30.57 2.27
N ASP A 26 -17.40 -31.17 1.51
CA ASP A 26 -16.61 -30.44 0.51
C ASP A 26 -17.50 -29.69 -0.51
N GLU A 27 -18.67 -30.24 -0.84
CA GLU A 27 -19.65 -29.65 -1.75
C GLU A 27 -20.32 -28.41 -1.15
N GLU A 28 -20.71 -28.47 0.13
CA GLU A 28 -21.21 -27.30 0.85
C GLU A 28 -20.12 -26.24 1.01
N LEU A 29 -18.88 -26.65 1.26
CA LEU A 29 -17.74 -25.76 1.40
C LEU A 29 -17.46 -24.98 0.10
N ALA A 30 -17.50 -25.65 -1.05
CA ALA A 30 -17.35 -25.05 -2.36
C ALA A 30 -18.50 -24.09 -2.69
N THR A 31 -19.72 -24.46 -2.30
CA THR A 31 -20.93 -23.62 -2.46
C THR A 31 -20.81 -22.33 -1.66
N LEU A 32 -20.37 -22.43 -0.40
CA LEU A 32 -20.18 -21.27 0.48
C LEU A 32 -19.10 -20.33 -0.02
N LEU A 33 -18.00 -20.85 -0.57
CA LEU A 33 -16.95 -20.02 -1.17
C LEU A 33 -17.49 -19.22 -2.36
N ARG A 34 -18.31 -19.84 -3.21
CA ARG A 34 -18.90 -19.18 -4.37
C ARG A 34 -19.87 -18.07 -3.96
N LEU A 35 -20.75 -18.34 -2.99
CA LEU A 35 -21.67 -17.34 -2.44
C LEU A 35 -20.92 -16.13 -1.84
N CYS A 36 -19.83 -16.36 -1.12
CA CYS A 36 -19.00 -15.29 -0.59
C CYS A 36 -18.36 -14.46 -1.72
N HIS A 37 -17.88 -15.12 -2.76
CA HIS A 37 -17.27 -14.45 -3.91
C HIS A 37 -18.30 -13.56 -4.64
N ASP A 38 -19.47 -14.10 -4.98
CA ASP A 38 -20.51 -13.36 -5.70
C ASP A 38 -21.04 -12.17 -4.90
N THR A 39 -21.20 -12.35 -3.58
CA THR A 39 -21.57 -11.26 -2.66
C THR A 39 -20.50 -10.16 -2.64
N ALA A 40 -19.23 -10.53 -2.56
CA ALA A 40 -18.13 -9.57 -2.59
C ALA A 40 -18.07 -8.80 -3.91
N GLU A 41 -18.25 -9.47 -5.05
CA GLU A 41 -18.27 -8.82 -6.37
C GLU A 41 -19.44 -7.84 -6.51
N SER A 42 -20.63 -8.20 -6.03
CA SER A 42 -21.80 -7.31 -6.04
C SER A 42 -21.54 -6.05 -5.20
N LEU A 43 -20.99 -6.20 -3.99
CA LEU A 43 -20.63 -5.07 -3.13
C LEU A 43 -19.53 -4.19 -3.76
N LYS A 44 -18.48 -4.79 -4.34
CA LYS A 44 -17.43 -4.05 -5.07
C LYS A 44 -18.01 -3.26 -6.25
N ALA A 45 -18.93 -3.85 -7.01
CA ALA A 45 -19.57 -3.19 -8.14
C ALA A 45 -20.42 -1.99 -7.68
N GLU A 46 -21.23 -2.16 -6.63
CA GLU A 46 -22.04 -1.07 -6.08
C GLU A 46 -21.17 0.05 -5.51
N MET A 47 -20.08 -0.30 -4.81
CA MET A 47 -19.10 0.68 -4.33
C MET A 47 -18.48 1.48 -5.48
N LYS A 48 -18.15 0.81 -6.60
CA LYS A 48 -17.60 1.47 -7.79
C LYS A 48 -18.62 2.42 -8.42
N THR A 49 -19.88 1.98 -8.58
CA THR A 49 -20.98 2.82 -9.11
C THR A 49 -21.17 4.08 -8.27
N ARG A 50 -21.14 3.94 -6.94
CA ARG A 50 -21.30 5.06 -5.99
C ARG A 50 -20.01 5.84 -5.73
N GLN A 51 -18.89 5.45 -6.33
CA GLN A 51 -17.56 6.02 -6.08
C GLN A 51 -17.18 6.06 -4.59
N LEU A 52 -17.67 5.09 -3.80
CA LEU A 52 -17.43 5.05 -2.37
C LEU A 52 -15.99 4.62 -2.08
N ARG A 53 -15.21 5.51 -1.46
CA ARG A 53 -13.93 5.16 -0.85
C ARG A 53 -14.19 4.57 0.54
N ILE A 54 -14.07 3.26 0.68
CA ILE A 54 -14.10 2.63 2.01
C ILE A 54 -12.72 2.80 2.67
N PRO A 55 -12.63 3.45 3.84
CA PRO A 55 -11.41 3.42 4.64
C PRO A 55 -11.07 1.96 4.96
N ASN A 56 -9.82 1.55 4.74
CA ASN A 56 -9.30 0.19 5.03
C ASN A 56 -9.57 -0.91 3.99
N PHE A 57 -10.28 -0.62 2.89
CA PHE A 57 -10.45 -1.58 1.79
C PHE A 57 -9.37 -1.39 0.72
N ILE A 58 -8.64 -2.46 0.42
CA ILE A 58 -7.68 -2.51 -0.69
C ILE A 58 -8.38 -3.28 -1.82
N PRO A 59 -8.64 -2.67 -2.99
CA PRO A 59 -9.13 -3.39 -4.15
C PRO A 59 -8.26 -4.61 -4.46
N GLU A 60 -8.84 -5.71 -4.92
CA GLU A 60 -8.13 -6.98 -5.07
C GLU A 60 -6.93 -6.90 -6.03
N ASN A 61 -7.03 -6.06 -7.07
CA ASN A 61 -5.94 -5.71 -7.98
C ASN A 61 -4.76 -4.98 -7.30
N SER A 62 -4.95 -4.51 -6.07
CA SER A 62 -3.97 -3.79 -5.26
C SER A 62 -3.36 -4.65 -4.16
N SER A 63 -3.84 -5.88 -3.97
CA SER A 63 -3.31 -6.85 -3.01
C SER A 63 -1.82 -7.15 -3.26
N GLN A 64 -1.41 -7.27 -4.52
CA GLN A 64 -0.01 -7.47 -4.89
C GLN A 64 0.91 -6.33 -4.43
N PHE A 65 0.40 -5.10 -4.43
CA PHE A 65 1.16 -3.92 -4.00
C PHE A 65 1.28 -3.89 -2.48
N TYR A 66 0.18 -4.18 -1.78
CA TYR A 66 0.21 -4.34 -0.33
C TYR A 66 1.17 -5.45 0.10
N ASN A 67 1.12 -6.62 -0.53
CA ASN A 67 2.00 -7.74 -0.22
C ASN A 67 3.49 -7.38 -0.44
N ALA A 68 3.80 -6.61 -1.48
CA ALA A 68 5.16 -6.13 -1.71
C ALA A 68 5.63 -5.18 -0.61
N LEU A 69 4.78 -4.25 -0.17
CA LEU A 69 5.05 -3.31 0.92
C LEU A 69 5.16 -4.03 2.27
N ASP A 70 4.23 -4.93 2.59
CA ASP A 70 4.23 -5.72 3.84
C ASP A 70 5.48 -6.60 3.93
N LYS A 71 5.88 -7.24 2.82
CA LYS A 71 7.13 -8.00 2.76
C LYS A 71 8.35 -7.13 3.04
N ALA A 72 8.41 -5.93 2.48
CA ALA A 72 9.49 -4.98 2.75
C ALA A 72 9.47 -4.51 4.22
N ALA A 73 8.30 -4.20 4.76
CA ALA A 73 8.13 -3.75 6.15
C ALA A 73 8.54 -4.83 7.15
N ARG A 74 8.11 -6.08 6.95
CA ARG A 74 8.54 -7.22 7.78
C ARG A 74 10.04 -7.41 7.72
N ARG A 75 10.64 -7.25 6.54
CA ARG A 75 12.09 -7.37 6.40
C ARG A 75 12.82 -6.33 7.24
N PHE A 76 12.38 -5.07 7.23
CA PHE A 76 12.97 -4.03 8.08
C PHE A 76 12.73 -4.31 9.56
N LYS A 77 11.54 -4.74 9.95
CA LYS A 77 11.23 -5.11 11.35
C LYS A 77 12.11 -6.23 11.90
N VAL A 78 12.51 -7.19 11.06
CA VAL A 78 13.32 -8.34 11.50
C VAL A 78 14.81 -8.03 11.50
N VAL A 79 15.30 -7.36 10.46
CA VAL A 79 16.74 -7.22 10.22
C VAL A 79 17.26 -5.88 10.73
N ASP A 80 16.39 -4.89 10.92
CA ASP A 80 16.67 -3.53 11.40
C ASP A 80 17.83 -2.84 10.66
N ARG A 81 18.02 -3.22 9.40
CA ARG A 81 19.04 -2.67 8.51
C ARG A 81 18.63 -2.84 7.06
N VAL A 82 19.20 -1.98 6.23
CA VAL A 82 19.05 -2.01 4.78
C VAL A 82 20.17 -2.86 4.18
N ASP A 83 19.83 -3.84 3.34
CA ASP A 83 20.87 -4.58 2.61
C ASP A 83 21.43 -3.73 1.45
N ASN A 84 22.54 -4.18 0.85
CA ASN A 84 23.20 -3.43 -0.24
C ASN A 84 22.27 -3.12 -1.42
N ARG A 85 21.28 -3.97 -1.69
CA ARG A 85 20.33 -3.75 -2.79
C ARG A 85 19.30 -2.70 -2.42
N ALA A 86 18.72 -2.80 -1.24
CA ALA A 86 17.75 -1.85 -0.72
C ALA A 86 18.41 -0.48 -0.51
N SER A 87 19.67 -0.42 -0.08
CA SER A 87 20.42 0.84 0.07
C SER A 87 20.47 1.59 -1.24
N LYS A 88 20.84 0.93 -2.34
CA LYS A 88 20.86 1.55 -3.68
C LYS A 88 19.50 2.12 -4.09
N HIS A 89 18.41 1.42 -3.74
CA HIS A 89 17.06 1.91 -4.03
C HIS A 89 16.70 3.15 -3.20
N VAL A 90 17.11 3.18 -1.92
CA VAL A 90 16.92 4.32 -1.02
C VAL A 90 17.77 5.51 -1.47
N ASP A 91 19.06 5.32 -1.76
CA ASP A 91 19.97 6.35 -2.27
C ASP A 91 19.44 6.97 -3.58
N THR A 92 18.90 6.12 -4.47
CA THR A 92 18.22 6.58 -5.68
C THR A 92 17.00 7.41 -5.33
N ALA A 93 16.15 6.99 -4.39
CA ALA A 93 14.97 7.73 -3.99
C ALA A 93 15.31 9.11 -3.41
N ILE A 94 16.34 9.20 -2.55
CA ILE A 94 16.83 10.45 -1.97
C ILE A 94 17.34 11.38 -3.06
N THR A 95 18.16 10.88 -3.98
CA THR A 95 18.67 11.64 -5.12
C THR A 95 17.51 12.20 -5.96
N ILE A 96 16.49 11.38 -6.21
CA ILE A 96 15.32 11.76 -7.00
C ILE A 96 14.48 12.84 -6.29
N LEU A 97 14.31 12.73 -4.97
CA LEU A 97 13.55 13.70 -4.18
C LEU A 97 14.26 15.05 -4.00
N THR A 98 15.59 15.06 -4.02
CA THR A 98 16.40 16.26 -3.72
C THR A 98 16.94 16.98 -4.96
N GLN A 99 16.89 16.35 -6.13
CA GLN A 99 17.43 16.91 -7.36
C GLN A 99 16.36 17.08 -8.43
N VAL A 100 16.55 18.09 -9.28
CA VAL A 100 15.69 18.33 -10.44
C VAL A 100 15.83 17.17 -11.43
N GLN A 101 14.70 16.56 -11.79
CA GLN A 101 14.67 15.46 -12.75
C GLN A 101 14.39 15.96 -14.16
N THR A 102 15.31 15.65 -15.08
CA THR A 102 15.21 16.07 -16.49
C THR A 102 14.60 15.01 -17.40
N ASN A 103 14.63 13.74 -16.99
CA ASN A 103 14.04 12.64 -17.74
C ASN A 103 12.68 12.23 -17.17
N ARG A 104 11.77 11.79 -18.05
CA ARG A 104 10.41 11.37 -17.70
C ARG A 104 10.35 10.32 -16.60
N SER A 105 11.25 9.33 -16.64
CA SER A 105 11.29 8.27 -15.63
C SER A 105 11.62 8.81 -14.23
N GLY A 106 12.54 9.77 -14.14
CA GLY A 106 12.88 10.47 -12.91
C GLY A 106 11.71 11.31 -12.40
N GLN A 107 11.07 12.08 -13.29
CA GLN A 107 9.91 12.93 -12.94
C GLN A 107 8.74 12.10 -12.39
N VAL A 108 8.33 11.04 -13.09
CA VAL A 108 7.25 10.15 -12.64
C VAL A 108 7.55 9.53 -11.28
N TYR A 109 8.81 9.12 -11.05
CA TYR A 109 9.20 8.55 -9.78
C TYR A 109 9.25 9.62 -8.67
N GLN A 110 9.71 10.84 -8.97
CA GLN A 110 9.75 11.97 -8.06
C GLN A 110 8.35 12.39 -7.61
N GLU A 111 7.43 12.57 -8.55
CA GLU A 111 6.02 12.90 -8.30
C GLU A 111 5.39 11.85 -7.37
N PHE A 112 5.57 10.57 -7.70
CA PHE A 112 5.06 9.48 -6.88
C PHE A 112 5.61 9.52 -5.44
N LEU A 113 6.92 9.71 -5.25
CA LEU A 113 7.51 9.75 -3.91
C LEU A 113 7.07 10.99 -3.12
N HIS A 114 6.86 12.13 -3.77
CA HIS A 114 6.27 13.31 -3.13
C HIS A 114 4.82 13.07 -2.71
N ASP A 115 4.03 12.37 -3.51
CA ASP A 115 2.66 12.01 -3.14
C ASP A 115 2.63 11.03 -1.96
N VAL A 116 3.58 10.08 -1.89
CA VAL A 116 3.77 9.25 -0.69
C VAL A 116 4.11 10.11 0.53
N LEU A 117 5.05 11.06 0.41
CA LEU A 117 5.40 11.98 1.51
C LEU A 117 4.20 12.80 1.98
N ARG A 118 3.38 13.33 1.06
CA ARG A 118 2.17 14.11 1.38
C ARG A 118 1.14 13.34 2.20
N HIS A 119 1.16 12.02 2.12
CA HIS A 119 0.14 11.16 2.74
C HIS A 119 0.72 10.21 3.79
N SER A 120 2.02 10.28 4.09
CA SER A 120 2.70 9.29 4.93
C SER A 120 4.02 9.80 5.54
N SER A 121 4.82 8.90 6.11
CA SER A 121 6.12 9.23 6.71
C SER A 121 7.30 8.96 5.76
N PRO A 122 8.48 9.56 6.02
CA PRO A 122 9.73 9.19 5.34
C PRO A 122 10.02 7.69 5.36
N GLY A 123 9.68 6.99 6.45
CA GLY A 123 9.77 5.54 6.52
C GLY A 123 8.97 4.81 5.43
N VAL A 124 7.77 5.29 5.10
CA VAL A 124 6.94 4.69 4.04
C VAL A 124 7.48 5.01 2.64
N VAL A 125 8.11 6.17 2.45
CA VAL A 125 8.85 6.47 1.21
C VAL A 125 9.98 5.47 1.00
N MET A 126 10.74 5.21 2.06
CA MET A 126 11.81 4.21 2.07
C MET A 126 11.26 2.81 1.72
N LEU A 127 10.11 2.42 2.28
CA LEU A 127 9.45 1.17 1.92
C LEU A 127 9.08 1.10 0.44
N CYS A 128 8.44 2.15 -0.10
CA CYS A 128 8.06 2.21 -1.51
C CYS A 128 9.29 2.11 -2.42
N ALA A 129 10.37 2.80 -2.08
CA ALA A 129 11.63 2.74 -2.82
C ALA A 129 12.19 1.31 -2.86
N VAL A 130 12.15 0.60 -1.73
CA VAL A 130 12.71 -0.75 -1.60
C VAL A 130 11.81 -1.82 -2.23
N ALA A 131 10.50 -1.68 -2.09
CA ALA A 131 9.52 -2.63 -2.62
C ALA A 131 9.41 -2.58 -4.16
N PHE A 132 9.53 -1.38 -4.75
CA PHE A 132 9.29 -1.19 -6.18
C PHE A 132 10.52 -0.68 -6.92
N GLY A 133 11.25 0.29 -6.36
CA GLY A 133 12.37 0.94 -7.00
C GLY A 133 11.97 1.79 -8.22
N LYS A 134 12.91 2.64 -8.67
CA LYS A 134 12.68 3.59 -9.76
C LYS A 134 12.18 2.94 -11.05
N GLN A 135 12.87 1.91 -11.53
CA GLN A 135 12.58 1.32 -12.84
C GLN A 135 11.16 0.74 -12.89
N LYS A 136 10.73 0.05 -11.82
CA LYS A 136 9.40 -0.54 -11.78
C LYS A 136 8.33 0.54 -11.72
N LEU A 137 8.45 1.52 -10.81
CA LEU A 137 7.47 2.59 -10.65
C LEU A 137 7.34 3.50 -11.87
N ALA A 138 8.45 3.80 -12.53
CA ALA A 138 8.45 4.61 -13.74
C ALA A 138 7.79 3.90 -14.94
N ASN A 139 7.81 2.56 -14.96
CA ASN A 139 7.20 1.76 -16.02
C ASN A 139 5.76 1.30 -15.70
N MET A 140 5.30 1.51 -14.46
CA MET A 140 3.90 1.25 -14.09
C MET A 140 2.97 2.21 -14.85
N ARG A 141 1.73 1.79 -15.02
CA ARG A 141 0.66 2.67 -15.48
C ARG A 141 0.23 3.62 -14.34
N GLU A 142 -0.45 4.69 -14.70
CA GLU A 142 -0.89 5.69 -13.72
C GLU A 142 -1.89 5.10 -12.71
N ASP A 143 -2.83 4.28 -13.17
CA ASP A 143 -3.78 3.55 -12.33
C ASP A 143 -3.09 2.62 -11.34
N GLU A 144 -2.01 1.95 -11.74
CA GLU A 144 -1.20 1.11 -10.85
C GLU A 144 -0.49 1.94 -9.77
N ARG A 145 0.07 3.10 -10.11
CA ARG A 145 0.66 4.01 -9.11
C ARG A 145 -0.38 4.56 -8.15
N MET A 146 -1.55 4.95 -8.66
CA MET A 146 -2.67 5.42 -7.84
C MET A 146 -3.15 4.35 -6.87
N ASN A 147 -3.20 3.08 -7.31
CA ASN A 147 -3.52 1.96 -6.44
C ASN A 147 -2.49 1.79 -5.30
N ILE A 148 -1.19 1.98 -5.58
CA ILE A 148 -0.16 1.97 -4.53
C ILE A 148 -0.38 3.13 -3.54
N LEU A 149 -0.66 4.34 -4.03
CA LEU A 149 -0.92 5.49 -3.16
C LEU A 149 -2.18 5.28 -2.31
N ASP A 150 -3.24 4.68 -2.86
CA ASP A 150 -4.42 4.30 -2.08
C ASP A 150 -4.06 3.25 -1.01
N VAL A 151 -3.24 2.25 -1.33
CA VAL A 151 -2.73 1.28 -0.34
C VAL A 151 -1.94 1.99 0.76
N VAL A 152 -1.04 2.91 0.42
CA VAL A 152 -0.25 3.70 1.39
C VAL A 152 -1.16 4.57 2.26
N ARG A 153 -2.13 5.27 1.69
CA ARG A 153 -3.06 6.10 2.45
C ARG A 153 -3.89 5.26 3.43
N VAL A 154 -4.29 4.07 2.99
CA VAL A 154 -5.23 3.22 3.72
C VAL A 154 -4.53 2.32 4.75
N LYS A 155 -3.33 1.82 4.45
CA LYS A 155 -2.56 0.88 5.28
C LYS A 155 -1.24 1.44 5.78
N GLY A 156 -0.96 2.73 5.55
CA GLY A 156 0.29 3.38 5.96
C GLY A 156 0.62 3.15 7.42
N GLY A 157 -0.37 3.30 8.30
CA GLY A 157 -0.20 3.04 9.74
C GLY A 157 0.19 1.60 10.10
N SER A 158 -0.23 0.58 9.34
CA SER A 158 0.19 -0.81 9.59
C SER A 158 1.56 -1.15 8.99
N LEU A 159 1.95 -0.40 7.94
CA LEU A 159 3.26 -0.51 7.30
C LEU A 159 4.35 0.24 8.09
N GLN A 160 3.97 1.29 8.83
CA GLN A 160 4.85 2.07 9.68
C GLN A 160 5.35 1.28 10.90
N SER A 161 6.52 1.67 11.37
CA SER A 161 7.08 1.26 12.65
C SER A 161 8.16 2.25 13.07
N PRO A 162 8.36 2.50 14.38
CA PRO A 162 9.38 3.43 14.85
C PRO A 162 10.78 3.16 14.28
N SER A 163 11.19 1.89 14.20
CA SER A 163 12.48 1.49 13.62
C SER A 163 12.64 1.90 12.16
N LEU A 164 11.55 1.89 11.39
CA LEU A 164 11.59 2.26 9.97
C LEU A 164 11.74 3.78 9.80
N ASP A 165 11.11 4.57 10.66
CA ASP A 165 11.28 6.02 10.62
C ASP A 165 12.69 6.42 11.08
N VAL A 166 13.24 5.76 12.11
CA VAL A 166 14.66 5.93 12.50
C VAL A 166 15.60 5.59 11.35
N LEU A 167 15.38 4.47 10.67
CA LEU A 167 16.18 4.10 9.49
C LEU A 167 16.04 5.13 8.36
N ALA A 168 14.86 5.69 8.15
CA ALA A 168 14.67 6.72 7.14
C ALA A 168 15.44 8.01 7.50
N ASP A 169 15.46 8.39 8.77
CA ASP A 169 16.24 9.51 9.29
C ASP A 169 17.75 9.27 9.14
N ASP A 170 18.23 8.08 9.50
CA ASP A 170 19.65 7.68 9.37
C ASP A 170 20.12 7.74 7.91
N TYR A 171 19.25 7.39 6.96
CA TYR A 171 19.53 7.48 5.53
C TYR A 171 19.32 8.89 4.96
N GLY A 172 18.75 9.82 5.73
CA GLY A 172 18.49 11.18 5.28
C GLY A 172 17.35 11.29 4.27
N VAL A 173 16.32 10.45 4.40
CA VAL A 173 15.10 10.56 3.58
C VAL A 173 14.40 11.88 3.90
N PRO A 174 14.13 12.75 2.91
CA PRO A 174 13.50 14.04 3.17
C PRO A 174 12.14 13.92 3.87
N SER A 175 11.89 14.80 4.83
CA SER A 175 10.57 15.00 5.44
C SER A 175 9.91 16.27 4.89
N LEU A 176 8.58 16.37 4.99
CA LEU A 176 7.87 17.60 4.59
C LEU A 176 8.15 18.79 5.53
N ASP A 177 8.54 18.52 6.77
CA ASP A 177 8.87 19.54 7.77
C ASP A 177 10.29 20.09 7.58
N SER A 178 11.11 19.41 6.77
CA SER A 178 12.42 19.91 6.34
C SER A 178 12.21 21.08 5.38
N LYS A 179 12.55 22.29 5.83
CA LYS A 179 12.41 23.62 5.17
C LYS A 179 13.08 23.79 3.78
N HIS A 180 12.99 22.81 2.89
CA HIS A 180 13.57 22.82 1.55
C HIS A 180 12.57 22.51 0.42
N VAL A 181 11.26 22.50 0.67
CA VAL A 181 10.26 22.52 -0.41
C VAL A 181 9.90 23.98 -0.73
N ASN A 182 10.86 24.75 -1.23
CA ASN A 182 10.65 26.13 -1.68
C ASN A 182 11.24 26.35 -3.08
N ILE A 183 11.07 25.39 -3.98
CA ILE A 183 11.22 25.61 -5.42
C ILE A 183 10.23 24.67 -6.08
N LEU A 184 9.07 25.17 -6.52
CA LEU A 184 8.25 24.68 -7.66
C LEU A 184 6.80 25.19 -7.63
N VAL A 185 6.35 25.87 -6.58
CA VAL A 185 5.06 26.58 -6.62
C VAL A 185 5.31 28.05 -6.94
N ASN A 186 5.67 28.35 -8.19
CA ASN A 186 5.55 29.69 -8.80
C ASN A 186 6.01 29.60 -10.27
N SER A 187 5.18 29.01 -11.13
CA SER A 187 5.19 29.22 -12.59
C SER A 187 3.98 28.51 -13.19
N SER A 188 2.80 29.12 -13.09
CA SER A 188 1.67 29.07 -14.04
C SER A 188 0.61 30.05 -13.58
#